data_AF-A0A2N9JCS2-F1
#
_entry.id   AF-A0A2N9JCS2-F1
#
_cell.length_a   1.000
_cell.length_b   1.000
_cell.length_c   1.000
_cell.angle_alpha   90.00
_cell.angle_beta   90.00
_cell.angle_gamma   90.00
#
_symmetry.space_group_name_H-M   'P 1'
#
loop_
_entity.id
_entity.type
_entity.pdbx_description
1 polymer ?
#
loop_
_entity_poly.entity_id
_entity_poly.type
_entity_poly.pdbx_seq_one_letter_code
_entity_poly.pdbx_strand_id
1 'polypeptide(L)'
;MAVRHRPQLRRVDLLINPAGYAFTIWAVIYLACIATGVVFVHTRVSGNPSAQRLTVDLAVACAAAASWLLVSAASIDWLPSVLLTVMVVVLIDAALIAARPAAADVDARITLLVRTTMGNYAAWASAAVFLNWAADLGRSVADPQALGWQLALLIAAAALGVAVTYLVGSALPGYPITLLWALVAIIVNAAGRSTVVVAVAAIGIAAVIAAYLASRRRHDRLVVAAGSTA
;
A
#
# COMPACT_ATOMS: atom_id res chain seq x y z
N MET A 1 24.60 28.94 -29.62
CA MET A 1 23.60 27.85 -29.49
C MET A 1 23.13 27.80 -28.04
N ALA A 2 21.93 28.32 -27.76
CA ALA A 2 21.35 28.27 -26.42
C ALA A 2 20.90 26.84 -26.13
N VAL A 3 21.50 26.22 -25.11
CA VAL A 3 21.01 24.97 -24.53
C VAL A 3 19.64 25.29 -23.92
N ARG A 4 18.56 24.94 -24.62
CA ARG A 4 17.23 24.86 -24.00
C ARG A 4 17.36 23.86 -22.86
N HIS A 5 17.44 24.34 -21.63
CA HIS A 5 17.11 23.54 -20.46
C HIS A 5 15.69 23.05 -20.68
N ARG A 6 15.55 21.77 -21.07
CA ARG A 6 14.28 21.09 -20.95
C ARG A 6 13.87 21.29 -19.49
N PRO A 7 12.65 21.79 -19.18
CA PRO A 7 12.19 21.77 -17.82
C PRO A 7 12.31 20.32 -17.37
N GLN A 8 13.22 20.06 -16.43
CA GLN A 8 13.23 18.77 -15.76
C GLN A 8 11.81 18.60 -15.25
N LEU A 9 11.10 17.56 -15.74
CA LEU A 9 9.83 17.13 -15.17
C LEU A 9 10.06 17.15 -13.66
N ARG A 10 9.42 18.09 -12.94
CA ARG A 10 9.90 18.64 -11.66
C ARG A 10 9.73 17.60 -10.54
N ARG A 11 10.52 16.53 -10.60
CA ARG A 11 10.55 15.45 -9.63
C ARG A 11 11.32 15.98 -8.44
N VAL A 12 10.63 16.07 -7.30
CA VAL A 12 11.26 16.47 -6.04
C VAL A 12 12.15 15.32 -5.58
N ASP A 13 13.44 15.59 -5.48
CA ASP A 13 14.43 14.61 -5.04
C ASP A 13 14.45 14.53 -3.51
N LEU A 14 13.61 13.65 -2.98
CA LEU A 14 13.49 13.37 -1.55
C LEU A 14 14.40 12.22 -1.14
N LEU A 15 14.95 12.31 0.07
CA LEU A 15 15.80 11.29 0.67
C LEU A 15 15.02 9.99 0.97
N ILE A 16 13.70 10.10 1.13
CA ILE A 16 12.80 8.97 1.41
C ILE A 16 12.19 8.35 0.15
N ASN A 17 12.54 8.83 -1.05
CA ASN A 17 12.05 8.23 -2.29
C ASN A 17 12.52 6.77 -2.39
N PRO A 18 11.67 5.84 -2.86
CA PRO A 18 12.09 4.47 -3.14
C PRO A 18 12.90 4.42 -4.45
N ALA A 19 13.75 3.40 -4.57
CA ALA A 19 14.45 3.10 -5.82
C ALA A 19 13.46 2.81 -6.97
N GLY A 20 13.85 3.14 -8.20
CA GLY A 20 12.96 3.09 -9.37
C GLY A 20 12.35 1.71 -9.65
N TYR A 21 13.04 0.62 -9.30
CA TYR A 21 12.50 -0.74 -9.47
C TYR A 21 11.28 -0.99 -8.59
N ALA A 22 11.07 -0.25 -7.50
CA ALA A 22 9.95 -0.45 -6.58
C ALA A 22 8.60 -0.40 -7.29
N PHE A 23 8.51 0.44 -8.33
CA PHE A 23 7.29 0.66 -9.09
C PHE A 23 6.88 -0.52 -9.98
N THR A 24 7.73 -1.55 -10.14
CA THR A 24 7.32 -2.80 -10.82
C THR A 24 6.22 -3.54 -10.07
N ILE A 25 6.01 -3.24 -8.78
CA ILE A 25 4.88 -3.74 -8.00
C ILE A 25 3.52 -3.44 -8.65
N TRP A 26 3.42 -2.34 -9.42
CA TRP A 26 2.20 -2.02 -10.15
C TRP A 26 1.82 -3.09 -11.16
N ALA A 27 2.79 -3.72 -11.84
CA ALA A 27 2.50 -4.82 -12.76
C ALA A 27 1.86 -6.02 -12.03
N VAL A 28 2.37 -6.33 -10.83
CA VAL A 28 1.80 -7.39 -9.97
C VAL A 28 0.40 -7.02 -9.51
N ILE A 29 0.20 -5.78 -9.05
CA ILE A 29 -1.11 -5.27 -8.61
C ILE A 29 -2.12 -5.32 -9.76
N TYR A 30 -1.75 -4.83 -10.95
CA TYR A 30 -2.66 -4.80 -12.10
C TYR A 30 -3.07 -6.20 -12.55
N LEU A 31 -2.13 -7.14 -12.61
CA LEU A 31 -2.45 -8.53 -12.95
C LEU A 31 -3.41 -9.16 -11.92
N ALA A 32 -3.15 -8.92 -10.64
CA ALA A 32 -4.01 -9.39 -9.55
C ALA A 32 -5.41 -8.76 -9.62
N CYS A 33 -5.52 -7.45 -9.85
CA CYS A 33 -6.79 -6.74 -10.04
C CYS A 33 -7.59 -7.28 -11.22
N ILE A 34 -6.95 -7.53 -12.36
CA ILE A 34 -7.60 -8.11 -13.55
C ILE A 34 -8.14 -9.50 -13.21
N ALA A 35 -7.32 -10.37 -12.63
CA ALA A 35 -7.74 -11.72 -12.25
C ALA A 35 -8.90 -11.69 -11.25
N THR A 36 -8.84 -10.83 -10.22
CA THR A 36 -9.93 -10.65 -9.25
C THR A 36 -11.20 -10.10 -9.90
N GLY A 37 -11.08 -9.13 -10.81
CA GLY A 37 -12.22 -8.57 -11.56
C GLY A 37 -12.92 -9.63 -12.41
N VAL A 38 -12.16 -10.47 -13.13
CA VAL A 38 -12.71 -11.59 -13.90
C VAL A 38 -13.49 -12.56 -13.00
N VAL A 39 -12.94 -12.88 -11.82
CA VAL A 39 -13.62 -13.74 -10.85
C VAL A 39 -14.92 -13.11 -10.35
N PHE A 40 -14.92 -11.84 -9.96
CA PHE A 40 -16.14 -11.15 -9.49
C PHE A 40 -17.23 -11.07 -10.57
N VAL A 41 -16.85 -10.90 -11.84
CA VAL A 41 -17.82 -10.92 -12.95
C VAL A 41 -18.37 -12.33 -13.17
N HIS A 42 -17.51 -13.35 -13.16
CA HIS A 42 -17.92 -14.73 -13.45
C HIS A 42 -18.79 -15.34 -12.35
N THR A 43 -18.46 -15.09 -11.07
CA THR A 43 -19.19 -15.69 -9.95
C THR A 43 -20.52 -15.01 -9.65
N ARG A 44 -20.82 -13.89 -10.32
CA ARG A 44 -22.04 -13.08 -10.10
C ARG A 44 -22.31 -12.88 -8.62
N VAL A 45 -21.57 -11.94 -8.02
CA VAL A 45 -21.52 -11.60 -6.59
C VAL A 45 -22.88 -11.19 -5.95
N SER A 46 -24.01 -11.42 -6.61
CA SER A 46 -25.36 -11.14 -6.12
C SER A 46 -25.65 -11.84 -4.79
N GLY A 47 -26.06 -11.06 -3.79
CA GLY A 47 -26.58 -11.57 -2.51
C GLY A 47 -25.57 -11.66 -1.37
N ASN A 48 -24.27 -11.46 -1.60
CA ASN A 48 -23.26 -11.36 -0.54
C ASN A 48 -22.77 -9.91 -0.37
N PRO A 49 -23.20 -9.19 0.70
CA PRO A 49 -22.83 -7.79 0.91
C PRO A 49 -21.32 -7.55 0.99
N SER A 50 -20.56 -8.49 1.55
CA SER A 50 -19.10 -8.35 1.69
C SER A 50 -18.41 -8.41 0.34
N ALA A 51 -18.81 -9.35 -0.51
CA ALA A 51 -18.24 -9.50 -1.84
C ALA A 51 -18.67 -8.34 -2.77
N GLN A 52 -19.91 -7.84 -2.64
CA GLN A 52 -20.36 -6.65 -3.37
C GLN A 52 -19.54 -5.43 -2.96
N ARG A 53 -19.31 -5.25 -1.65
CA ARG A 53 -18.49 -4.16 -1.14
C ARG A 53 -17.05 -4.23 -1.65
N LEU A 54 -16.41 -5.40 -1.60
CA LEU A 54 -15.07 -5.61 -2.17
C LEU A 54 -15.01 -5.31 -3.69
N THR A 55 -16.08 -5.59 -4.43
CA THR A 55 -16.17 -5.25 -5.86
C THR A 55 -16.18 -3.74 -6.06
N VAL A 56 -17.00 -3.02 -5.28
CA VAL A 56 -17.07 -1.56 -5.31
C VAL A 56 -15.73 -0.95 -4.90
N ASP A 57 -15.13 -1.41 -3.81
CA ASP A 57 -13.87 -0.89 -3.31
C ASP A 57 -12.74 -1.08 -4.35
N LEU A 58 -12.68 -2.23 -5.00
CA LEU A 58 -11.71 -2.48 -6.07
C LEU A 58 -11.94 -1.57 -7.28
N ALA A 59 -13.19 -1.38 -7.69
CA ALA A 59 -13.53 -0.50 -8.81
C ALA A 59 -13.16 0.96 -8.51
N VAL A 60 -13.47 1.45 -7.31
CA VAL A 60 -13.12 2.81 -6.86
C VAL A 60 -11.60 2.96 -6.79
N ALA A 61 -10.87 1.98 -6.23
CA ALA A 61 -9.42 2.01 -6.17
C ALA A 61 -8.78 2.06 -7.57
N CYS A 62 -9.24 1.22 -8.50
CA CYS A 62 -8.77 1.22 -9.89
C CYS A 62 -9.07 2.54 -10.60
N ALA A 63 -10.27 3.11 -10.41
CA ALA A 63 -10.64 4.41 -10.98
C ALA A 63 -9.79 5.55 -10.39
N ALA A 64 -9.52 5.51 -9.08
CA ALA A 64 -8.63 6.46 -8.41
C ALA A 64 -7.19 6.33 -8.93
N ALA A 65 -6.67 5.12 -9.16
CA ALA A 65 -5.34 4.90 -9.73
C ALA A 65 -5.24 5.38 -11.18
N ALA A 66 -6.23 5.10 -12.02
CA ALA A 66 -6.28 5.62 -13.39
C ALA A 66 -6.31 7.16 -13.39
N SER A 67 -7.15 7.75 -12.55
CA SER A 67 -7.23 9.21 -12.39
C SER A 67 -5.90 9.78 -11.87
N TRP A 68 -5.27 9.13 -10.89
CA TRP A 68 -3.98 9.51 -10.33
C TRP A 68 -2.89 9.57 -11.40
N LEU A 69 -2.84 8.58 -12.31
CA LEU A 69 -1.90 8.59 -13.43
C LEU A 69 -2.12 9.80 -14.34
N LEU A 70 -3.37 10.11 -14.70
CA LEU A 70 -3.72 11.22 -15.58
C LEU A 70 -3.34 12.57 -14.96
N VAL A 71 -3.72 12.81 -13.70
CA VAL A 71 -3.44 14.09 -13.03
C VAL A 71 -1.96 14.26 -12.70
N SER A 72 -1.26 13.16 -12.42
CA SER A 72 0.20 13.17 -12.22
C SER A 72 0.92 13.50 -13.52
N ALA A 73 0.49 12.92 -14.65
CA ALA A 73 1.04 13.24 -15.97
C ALA A 73 0.78 14.70 -16.37
N ALA A 74 -0.39 15.23 -16.00
CA ALA A 74 -0.74 16.64 -16.19
C ALA A 74 -0.01 17.60 -15.23
N SER A 75 0.80 17.10 -14.29
CA SER A 75 1.51 17.90 -13.29
C SER A 75 0.57 18.80 -12.46
N ILE A 76 -0.64 18.32 -12.17
CA ILE A 76 -1.58 19.02 -11.28
C ILE A 76 -1.10 18.75 -9.85
N ASP A 77 -0.63 19.80 -9.17
CA ASP A 77 -0.20 19.70 -7.76
C ASP A 77 -1.36 19.22 -6.86
N TRP A 78 -1.05 18.63 -5.70
CA TRP A 78 -1.96 18.18 -4.62
C TRP A 78 -3.03 17.13 -4.96
N LEU A 79 -3.54 17.11 -6.19
CA LEU A 79 -4.58 16.20 -6.65
C LEU A 79 -4.12 14.73 -6.67
N PRO A 80 -2.88 14.39 -7.10
CA PRO A 80 -2.34 13.04 -6.92
C PRO A 80 -2.40 12.55 -5.46
N SER A 81 -2.03 13.41 -4.51
CA SER A 81 -2.04 13.10 -3.08
C SER A 81 -3.44 12.88 -2.54
N VAL A 82 -4.42 13.70 -2.95
CA VAL A 82 -5.83 13.53 -2.59
C VAL A 82 -6.38 12.22 -3.15
N LEU A 83 -6.14 11.91 -4.42
CA LEU A 83 -6.61 10.66 -5.04
C LEU A 83 -6.00 9.43 -4.36
N LEU A 84 -4.71 9.47 -4.00
CA LEU A 84 -4.08 8.39 -3.23
C LEU A 84 -4.62 8.29 -1.80
N THR A 85 -5.03 9.41 -1.20
CA THR A 85 -5.70 9.40 0.11
C THR A 85 -7.06 8.72 0.04
N VAL A 86 -7.86 9.01 -0.99
CA VAL A 86 -9.12 8.28 -1.23
C VAL A 86 -8.85 6.80 -1.49
N MET A 87 -7.87 6.49 -2.35
CA MET A 87 -7.51 5.12 -2.70
C MET A 87 -7.06 4.30 -1.49
N VAL A 88 -6.21 4.85 -0.61
CA VAL A 88 -5.75 4.13 0.58
C VAL A 88 -6.88 3.89 1.59
N VAL A 89 -7.80 4.84 1.77
CA VAL A 89 -8.95 4.67 2.69
C VAL A 89 -9.82 3.51 2.22
N VAL A 90 -10.18 3.49 0.93
CA VAL A 90 -11.00 2.43 0.34
C VAL A 90 -10.28 1.08 0.38
N LEU A 91 -8.98 1.05 0.10
CA LEU A 91 -8.21 -0.20 0.12
C LEU A 91 -7.96 -0.74 1.54
N ILE A 92 -7.87 0.11 2.55
CA ILE A 92 -7.81 -0.34 3.95
C ILE A 92 -9.14 -0.97 4.35
N ASP A 93 -10.27 -0.37 3.98
CA ASP A 93 -11.60 -0.97 4.20
C ASP A 93 -11.71 -2.33 3.50
N ALA A 94 -11.31 -2.42 2.23
CA ALA A 94 -11.27 -3.67 1.48
C ALA A 94 -10.37 -4.72 2.13
N ALA A 95 -9.20 -4.34 2.63
CA ALA A 95 -8.28 -5.24 3.34
C ALA A 95 -8.91 -5.75 4.65
N LEU A 96 -9.59 -4.91 5.41
CA LEU A 96 -10.30 -5.28 6.64
C LEU A 96 -11.47 -6.24 6.35
N ILE A 97 -12.20 -6.03 5.26
CA ILE A 97 -13.29 -6.92 4.82
C ILE A 97 -12.72 -8.26 4.35
N ALA A 98 -11.68 -8.25 3.51
CA ALA A 98 -11.05 -9.46 2.99
C ALA A 98 -10.35 -10.30 4.08
N ALA A 99 -9.98 -9.68 5.21
CA ALA A 99 -9.41 -10.36 6.38
C ALA A 99 -10.42 -11.20 7.15
N ARG A 100 -11.72 -10.95 6.97
CA ARG A 100 -12.77 -11.69 7.68
C ARG A 100 -12.77 -13.16 7.25
N PRO A 101 -13.30 -14.07 8.09
CA PRO A 101 -13.52 -15.45 7.70
C PRO A 101 -14.35 -15.50 6.41
N ALA A 102 -13.87 -16.26 5.43
CA ALA A 102 -14.64 -16.53 4.23
C ALA A 102 -15.80 -17.48 4.59
N ALA A 103 -16.90 -17.39 3.86
CA ALA A 103 -17.98 -18.37 3.98
C ALA A 103 -17.48 -19.76 3.54
N ALA A 104 -17.99 -20.82 4.18
CA ALA A 104 -17.47 -22.18 4.01
C ALA A 104 -17.65 -22.74 2.58
N ASP A 105 -18.57 -22.17 1.81
CA ASP A 105 -18.89 -22.52 0.44
C ASP A 105 -18.03 -21.79 -0.61
N VAL A 106 -17.20 -20.83 -0.20
CA VAL A 106 -16.31 -20.08 -1.10
C VAL A 106 -15.02 -20.84 -1.34
N ASP A 107 -14.65 -21.00 -2.61
CA ASP A 107 -13.37 -21.61 -3.01
C ASP A 107 -12.18 -20.90 -2.35
N ALA A 108 -11.32 -21.68 -1.67
CA ALA A 108 -10.10 -21.20 -1.03
C ALA A 108 -9.16 -20.47 -2.00
N ARG A 109 -9.12 -20.87 -3.28
CA ARG A 109 -8.32 -20.22 -4.33
C ARG A 109 -8.82 -18.81 -4.63
N ILE A 110 -10.14 -18.62 -4.65
CA ILE A 110 -10.76 -17.30 -4.83
C ILE A 110 -10.44 -16.42 -3.63
N THR A 111 -10.58 -16.97 -2.42
CA THR A 111 -10.26 -16.27 -1.18
C THR A 111 -8.80 -15.84 -1.13
N LEU A 112 -7.89 -16.73 -1.53
CA LEU A 112 -6.46 -16.43 -1.64
C LEU A 112 -6.21 -15.29 -2.64
N LEU A 113 -6.77 -15.39 -3.85
CA LEU A 113 -6.61 -14.37 -4.89
C LEU A 113 -7.08 -12.99 -4.39
N VAL A 114 -8.30 -12.91 -3.83
CA VAL A 114 -8.85 -11.65 -3.31
C VAL A 114 -7.97 -11.08 -2.20
N ARG A 115 -7.54 -11.90 -1.23
CA ARG A 115 -6.66 -11.47 -0.14
C ARG A 115 -5.30 -11.00 -0.63
N THR A 116 -4.73 -11.66 -1.64
CA THR A 116 -3.48 -11.23 -2.27
C THR A 116 -3.65 -9.89 -3.00
N THR A 117 -4.71 -9.73 -3.79
CA THR A 117 -5.01 -8.48 -4.50
C THR A 117 -5.19 -7.33 -3.53
N MET A 118 -6.09 -7.46 -2.56
CA MET A 118 -6.37 -6.40 -1.59
C MET A 118 -5.16 -6.11 -0.71
N GLY A 119 -4.44 -7.14 -0.27
CA GLY A 119 -3.26 -6.99 0.58
C GLY A 119 -2.14 -6.21 -0.11
N ASN A 120 -1.77 -6.62 -1.33
CA ASN A 120 -0.70 -5.96 -2.09
C ASN A 120 -1.09 -4.52 -2.44
N TYR A 121 -2.32 -4.32 -2.93
CA TYR A 121 -2.75 -3.00 -3.36
C TYR A 121 -2.86 -2.03 -2.17
N ALA A 122 -3.48 -2.45 -1.06
CA ALA A 122 -3.60 -1.63 0.14
C ALA A 122 -2.24 -1.26 0.74
N ALA A 123 -1.28 -2.20 0.79
CA ALA A 123 0.05 -1.92 1.33
C ALA A 123 0.81 -0.91 0.47
N TRP A 124 0.80 -1.07 -0.85
CA TRP A 124 1.45 -0.13 -1.75
C TRP A 124 0.82 1.27 -1.65
N ALA A 125 -0.52 1.35 -1.65
CA ALA A 125 -1.23 2.61 -1.46
C ALA A 125 -0.90 3.28 -0.11
N SER A 126 -0.75 2.48 0.95
CA SER A 126 -0.39 2.93 2.30
C SER A 126 0.99 3.59 2.35
N ALA A 127 1.96 3.11 1.57
CA ALA A 127 3.26 3.78 1.46
C ALA A 127 3.20 4.98 0.49
N ALA A 128 2.56 4.80 -0.66
CA ALA A 128 2.54 5.78 -1.74
C ALA A 128 1.84 7.09 -1.36
N VAL A 129 0.81 7.05 -0.51
CA VAL A 129 0.09 8.26 -0.07
C VAL A 129 1.03 9.24 0.64
N PHE A 130 1.90 8.76 1.55
CA PHE A 130 2.86 9.62 2.25
C PHE A 130 3.95 10.14 1.32
N LEU A 131 4.38 9.34 0.35
CA LEU A 131 5.37 9.78 -0.65
C LEU A 131 4.81 10.87 -1.58
N ASN A 132 3.52 10.79 -1.95
CA ASN A 132 2.87 11.82 -2.76
C ASN A 132 2.74 13.12 -1.95
N TRP A 133 2.29 13.04 -0.69
CA TRP A 133 2.26 14.20 0.20
C TRP A 133 3.65 14.78 0.45
N ALA A 134 4.68 13.93 0.58
CA ALA A 134 6.05 14.39 0.72
C ALA A 134 6.53 15.14 -0.54
N ALA A 135 6.17 14.64 -1.73
CA ALA A 135 6.52 15.29 -2.98
C ALA A 135 5.84 16.65 -3.13
N ASP A 136 4.58 16.79 -2.70
CA ASP A 136 3.88 18.07 -2.72
C ASP A 136 4.47 19.06 -1.70
N LEU A 137 4.72 18.61 -0.46
CA LEU A 137 5.37 19.44 0.56
C LEU A 137 6.75 19.91 0.12
N GLY A 138 7.57 19.03 -0.44
CA GLY A 138 8.90 19.39 -0.93
C GLY A 138 8.87 20.30 -2.17
N ARG A 139 7.74 20.37 -2.89
CA ARG A 139 7.60 21.28 -4.05
C ARG A 139 7.27 22.70 -3.64
N SER A 140 6.47 22.88 -2.59
CA SER A 140 5.82 24.17 -2.32
C SER A 140 5.96 24.70 -0.89
N VAL A 141 6.32 23.86 0.09
CA VAL A 141 6.25 24.21 1.52
C VAL A 141 7.58 24.04 2.25
N ALA A 142 8.26 22.92 2.07
CA ALA A 142 9.41 22.52 2.88
C ALA A 142 10.64 22.27 2.01
N ASP A 143 11.84 22.49 2.58
CA ASP A 143 13.10 22.15 1.91
C ASP A 143 13.20 20.63 1.69
N PRO A 144 13.31 20.15 0.43
CA PRO A 144 13.50 18.74 0.08
C PRO A 144 14.74 18.08 0.67
N GLN A 145 15.72 18.86 1.16
CA GLN A 145 16.93 18.33 1.81
C GLN A 145 16.82 18.33 3.34
N ALA A 146 15.81 18.99 3.90
CA ALA A 146 15.55 18.94 5.33
C ALA A 146 15.00 17.57 5.74
N LEU A 147 15.77 16.86 6.56
CA LEU A 147 15.51 15.46 6.88
C LEU A 147 14.33 15.25 7.85
N GLY A 148 14.13 16.16 8.81
CA GLY A 148 13.21 15.94 9.94
C GLY A 148 11.77 15.65 9.53
N TRP A 149 11.20 16.45 8.61
CA TRP A 149 9.83 16.27 8.16
C TRP A 149 9.65 15.03 7.25
N GLN A 150 10.68 14.69 6.46
CA GLN A 150 10.67 13.48 5.65
C GLN A 150 10.70 12.22 6.53
N LEU A 151 11.49 12.23 7.60
CA LEU A 151 11.49 11.14 8.59
C LEU A 151 10.13 11.01 9.27
N ALA A 152 9.47 12.12 9.62
CA ALA A 152 8.13 12.07 10.19
C ALA A 152 7.13 11.38 9.25
N LEU A 153 7.17 11.67 7.96
CA LEU A 153 6.31 11.01 6.96
C LEU A 153 6.67 9.54 6.76
N LEU A 154 7.97 9.19 6.74
CA LEU A 154 8.41 7.80 6.66
C LEU A 154 7.96 6.99 7.90
N ILE A 155 8.10 7.57 9.09
CA ILE A 155 7.67 6.96 10.35
C ILE A 155 6.14 6.80 10.34
N ALA A 156 5.39 7.81 9.90
CA ALA A 156 3.93 7.74 9.80
C ALA A 156 3.47 6.65 8.81
N ALA A 157 4.13 6.54 7.65
CA ALA A 157 3.88 5.48 6.67
C ALA A 157 4.15 4.09 7.26
N ALA A 158 5.29 3.92 7.93
CA ALA A 158 5.64 2.68 8.60
C ALA A 158 4.66 2.35 9.74
N ALA A 159 4.24 3.34 10.53
CA ALA A 159 3.29 3.16 11.62
C ALA A 159 1.91 2.71 11.12
N LEU A 160 1.39 3.35 10.06
CA LEU A 160 0.15 2.90 9.42
C LEU A 160 0.29 1.46 8.91
N GLY A 161 1.38 1.18 8.19
CA GLY A 161 1.63 -0.15 7.64
C GLY A 161 1.78 -1.23 8.71
N VAL A 162 2.45 -0.92 9.82
CA VAL A 162 2.57 -1.79 11.02
C VAL A 162 1.21 -2.04 11.65
N ALA A 163 0.40 -1.01 11.83
CA ALA A 163 -0.93 -1.13 12.42
C ALA A 163 -1.83 -2.03 11.57
N VAL A 164 -1.88 -1.82 10.26
CA VAL A 164 -2.67 -2.66 9.35
C VAL A 164 -2.11 -4.09 9.31
N THR A 165 -0.78 -4.26 9.24
CA THR A 165 -0.14 -5.59 9.30
C THR A 165 -0.50 -6.34 10.58
N TYR A 166 -0.51 -5.68 11.73
CA TYR A 166 -0.91 -6.29 12.99
C TYR A 166 -2.38 -6.76 12.94
N LEU A 167 -3.26 -5.94 12.39
CA LEU A 167 -4.69 -6.21 12.32
C LEU A 167 -5.06 -7.34 11.36
N VAL A 168 -4.48 -7.35 10.15
CA VAL A 168 -4.91 -8.24 9.05
C VAL A 168 -3.80 -9.11 8.45
N GLY A 169 -2.54 -8.92 8.84
CA GLY A 169 -1.39 -9.52 8.16
C GLY A 169 -1.38 -11.04 8.15
N SER A 170 -1.91 -11.70 9.18
CA SER A 170 -2.05 -13.17 9.19
C SER A 170 -2.99 -13.68 8.09
N ALA A 171 -4.09 -12.97 7.84
CA ALA A 171 -5.05 -13.31 6.78
C ALA A 171 -4.59 -12.80 5.40
N LEU A 172 -3.88 -11.68 5.34
CA LEU A 172 -3.42 -11.02 4.11
C LEU A 172 -1.89 -10.88 4.09
N PRO A 173 -1.13 -11.98 3.85
CA PRO A 173 0.33 -11.92 3.85
C PRO A 173 0.90 -11.01 2.74
N GLY A 174 0.15 -10.75 1.67
CA GLY A 174 0.54 -9.80 0.62
C GLY A 174 0.76 -8.37 1.15
N TYR A 175 0.05 -7.97 2.21
CA TYR A 175 0.20 -6.65 2.79
C TYR A 175 1.61 -6.41 3.38
N PRO A 176 2.07 -7.18 4.39
CA PRO A 176 3.42 -7.01 4.92
C PRO A 176 4.50 -7.25 3.86
N ILE A 177 4.32 -8.21 2.95
CA ILE A 177 5.30 -8.48 1.88
C ILE A 177 5.50 -7.24 1.00
N THR A 178 4.41 -6.60 0.56
CA THR A 178 4.47 -5.42 -0.29
C THR A 178 4.99 -4.19 0.46
N LEU A 179 4.69 -4.06 1.75
CA LEU A 179 5.25 -3.00 2.57
C LEU A 179 6.76 -3.16 2.78
N LEU A 180 7.23 -4.39 3.02
CA LEU A 180 8.66 -4.71 3.08
C LEU A 180 9.37 -4.40 1.76
N TRP A 181 8.74 -4.73 0.62
CA TRP A 181 9.23 -4.36 -0.70
C TRP A 181 9.45 -2.84 -0.84
N ALA A 182 8.48 -2.03 -0.40
CA ALA A 182 8.61 -0.57 -0.41
C ALA A 182 9.75 -0.07 0.49
N LEU A 183 9.84 -0.56 1.74
CA LEU A 183 10.87 -0.15 2.68
C LEU A 183 12.28 -0.55 2.21
N VAL A 184 12.45 -1.73 1.62
CA VAL A 184 13.72 -2.15 1.02
C VAL A 184 14.11 -1.22 -0.11
N ALA A 185 13.18 -0.82 -0.97
CA ALA A 185 13.48 0.13 -2.04
C ALA A 185 13.88 1.51 -1.52
N ILE A 186 13.32 1.97 -0.39
CA ILE A 186 13.75 3.21 0.28
C ILE A 186 15.19 3.05 0.78
N ILE A 187 15.54 1.92 1.41
CA ILE A 187 16.92 1.63 1.84
C ILE A 187 17.87 1.66 0.65
N VAL A 188 17.52 1.01 -0.46
CA VAL A 188 18.37 0.97 -1.66
C VAL A 188 18.62 2.37 -2.23
N ASN A 189 17.60 3.22 -2.29
CA ASN A 189 17.78 4.60 -2.76
C ASN A 189 18.53 5.48 -1.76
N ALA A 190 18.32 5.29 -0.45
CA ALA A 190 18.97 6.06 0.59
C ALA A 190 20.42 5.62 0.88
N ALA A 191 20.84 4.45 0.41
CA ALA A 191 22.20 3.93 0.56
C ALA A 191 23.21 4.93 -0.02
N GLY A 192 24.21 5.32 0.79
CA GLY A 192 25.20 6.34 0.43
C GLY A 192 24.69 7.78 0.41
N ARG A 193 23.39 8.02 0.63
CA ARG A 193 22.77 9.37 0.69
C ARG A 193 22.38 9.78 2.11
N SER A 194 21.82 8.85 2.89
CA SER A 194 21.39 9.12 4.27
C SER A 194 21.35 7.84 5.12
N THR A 195 22.34 7.70 6.01
CA THR A 195 22.39 6.60 6.98
C THR A 195 21.17 6.59 7.91
N VAL A 196 20.63 7.77 8.24
CA VAL A 196 19.47 7.90 9.12
C VAL A 196 18.20 7.35 8.45
N VAL A 197 17.98 7.64 7.16
CA VAL A 197 16.83 7.08 6.43
C VAL A 197 16.95 5.56 6.33
N VAL A 198 18.15 5.03 6.06
CA VAL A 198 18.42 3.60 6.05
C VAL A 198 18.08 2.96 7.40
N ALA A 199 18.54 3.55 8.50
CA ALA A 199 18.27 3.04 9.85
C ALA A 199 16.77 3.05 10.19
N VAL A 200 16.07 4.15 9.89
CA VAL A 200 14.61 4.26 10.15
C VAL A 200 13.81 3.26 9.31
N ALA A 201 14.15 3.08 8.03
CA ALA A 201 13.51 2.09 7.18
C ALA A 201 13.78 0.65 7.65
N ALA A 202 15.00 0.35 8.11
CA ALA A 202 15.36 -0.95 8.68
C ALA A 202 14.60 -1.24 10.00
N ILE A 203 14.43 -0.24 10.86
CA ILE A 203 13.57 -0.34 12.05
C ILE A 203 12.13 -0.59 11.62
N GLY A 204 11.64 0.10 10.58
CA GLY A 204 10.33 -0.15 9.98
C GLY A 204 10.16 -1.60 9.53
N ILE A 205 11.17 -2.17 8.86
CA ILE A 205 11.17 -3.59 8.45
C ILE A 205 11.04 -4.51 9.66
N ALA A 206 11.85 -4.31 10.70
CA ALA A 206 11.79 -5.10 11.92
C ALA A 206 10.41 -4.99 12.61
N ALA A 207 9.83 -3.78 12.64
CA ALA A 207 8.50 -3.54 13.19
C ALA A 207 7.39 -4.25 12.39
N VAL A 208 7.47 -4.25 11.06
CA VAL A 208 6.51 -4.97 10.20
C VAL A 208 6.59 -6.48 10.41
N ILE A 209 7.80 -7.03 10.50
CA ILE A 209 8.01 -8.46 10.82
C ILE A 209 7.43 -8.79 12.19
N ALA A 210 7.72 -7.99 13.21
CA ALA A 210 7.17 -8.18 14.55
C ALA A 210 5.64 -8.11 14.56
N ALA A 211 5.05 -7.14 13.85
CA ALA A 211 3.61 -6.98 13.72
C ALA A 211 2.95 -8.18 13.03
N TYR A 212 3.59 -8.74 12.00
CA TYR A 212 3.11 -9.93 11.31
C TYR A 212 3.13 -11.16 12.22
N LEU A 213 4.22 -11.37 12.96
CA LEU A 213 4.31 -12.46 13.94
C LEU A 213 3.26 -12.31 15.05
N ALA A 214 3.03 -11.09 15.52
CA ALA A 214 1.98 -10.79 16.50
C ALA A 214 0.58 -11.03 15.93
N SER A 215 0.34 -10.68 14.66
CA SER A 215 -0.91 -10.94 13.95
C SER A 215 -1.22 -12.44 13.85
N ARG A 216 -0.20 -13.27 13.58
CA ARG A 216 -0.32 -14.73 13.57
C ARG A 216 -0.67 -15.29 14.95
N ARG A 217 0.08 -14.89 15.99
CA ARG A 217 -0.20 -15.31 17.38
C ARG A 217 -1.61 -14.91 17.84
N ARG A 218 -2.08 -13.71 17.45
CA ARG A 218 -3.44 -13.25 17.73
C ARG A 218 -4.47 -14.16 17.08
N HIS A 219 -4.28 -14.51 15.81
CA HIS A 219 -5.17 -15.42 15.09
C HIS A 219 -5.24 -16.79 15.77
N ASP A 220 -4.10 -17.39 16.12
CA ASP A 220 -4.04 -18.70 16.78
C ASP A 220 -4.79 -18.70 18.12
N ARG A 221 -4.61 -17.65 18.93
CA ARG A 221 -5.32 -17.49 20.21
C ARG A 221 -6.84 -17.41 20.03
N LEU A 222 -7.31 -16.72 19.00
CA LEU A 222 -8.74 -16.61 18.71
C LEU A 222 -9.34 -17.97 18.30
N VAL A 223 -8.59 -18.77 17.53
CA VAL A 223 -9.00 -20.13 17.14
C VAL A 223 -9.08 -21.05 18.36
N VAL A 224 -8.06 -21.04 19.23
CA VAL A 224 -8.07 -21.86 20.45
C VAL A 224 -9.22 -21.47 21.38
N ALA A 225 -9.45 -20.17 21.58
CA ALA A 225 -10.56 -19.70 22.42
C ALA A 225 -11.92 -20.16 21.89
N ALA A 226 -12.16 -20.05 20.59
CA ALA A 226 -13.40 -20.49 19.95
C ALA A 226 -13.61 -22.01 20.03
N GLY A 227 -12.53 -22.81 19.97
CA GLY A 227 -12.59 -24.26 20.12
C GLY A 227 -12.80 -24.75 21.56
N SER A 228 -12.42 -23.95 22.56
CA SER A 228 -12.64 -24.29 23.98
C SER A 228 -14.07 -24.02 24.48
N THR A 229 -14.86 -23.29 23.70
CA THR A 229 -16.26 -22.94 24.01
C THR A 229 -17.29 -23.81 23.30
N ALA A 230 -16.84 -24.77 22.47
CA ALA A 230 -17.67 -25.73 21.73
C ALA A 230 -17.62 -27.10 22.39
#